data_AF-S5MTE9-F1
#
_entry.id   AF-S5MTE9-F1
#
_cell.length_a   1.000
_cell.length_b   1.000
_cell.length_c   1.000
_cell.angle_alpha   90.00
_cell.angle_beta   90.00
_cell.angle_gamma   90.00
#
_symmetry.space_group_name_H-M   'P 1'
#
loop_
_entity.id
_entity.type
_entity.pdbx_description
1 polymer ?
#
loop_
_entity_poly.entity_id
_entity_poly.type
_entity_poly.pdbx_seq_one_letter_code
_entity_poly.pdbx_strand_id
1 'polypeptide(L)'
;MLAIALAMMVSLIVDLIFGSSGLSLSALWQALFQPEKVSAGIHVIVWDIRLPYALMALLVGMTLGLAGAEMQTILNNPLATPFTLGVSSAAAFGAALAIVLGIGIPGIPAAWFILANAFIFALLSALLLDGITRWTGVAASGVVLDGMIAV
;
A
#
# COMPACT_ATOMS: atom_id res chain seq x y z
N MET A 1 11.02 -19.49 3.90
CA MET A 1 10.11 -18.68 4.76
C MET A 1 10.85 -17.99 5.91
N LEU A 2 11.60 -18.71 6.75
CA LEU A 2 12.41 -18.12 7.83
C LEU A 2 13.39 -17.01 7.37
N ALA A 3 14.10 -17.23 6.26
CA ALA A 3 15.04 -16.23 5.74
C ALA A 3 14.35 -14.91 5.32
N ILE A 4 13.16 -14.99 4.71
CA ILE A 4 12.39 -13.81 4.30
C ILE A 4 11.85 -13.09 5.53
N ALA A 5 11.29 -13.82 6.50
CA ALA A 5 10.83 -13.23 7.76
C ALA A 5 11.97 -12.51 8.50
N LEU A 6 13.16 -13.12 8.54
CA LEU A 6 14.35 -12.49 9.12
C LEU A 6 14.75 -11.23 8.34
N ALA A 7 14.78 -11.27 7.01
CA ALA A 7 15.08 -10.11 6.17
C ALA A 7 14.08 -8.97 6.39
N MET A 8 12.78 -9.27 6.54
CA MET A 8 11.76 -8.27 6.85
C MET A 8 11.96 -7.65 8.23
N MET A 9 12.29 -8.46 9.25
CA MET A 9 12.61 -7.96 10.59
C MET A 9 13.84 -7.07 10.59
N VAL A 10 14.91 -7.47 9.87
CA VAL A 10 16.12 -6.66 9.73
C VAL A 10 15.82 -5.36 9.01
N SER A 11 15.05 -5.39 7.91
CA SER A 11 14.64 -4.20 7.17
C SER A 11 13.86 -3.22 8.06
N LEU A 12 12.91 -3.73 8.87
CA LEU A 12 12.15 -2.92 9.82
C LEU A 12 13.06 -2.24 10.84
N ILE A 13 14.01 -2.97 11.42
CA ILE A 13 14.96 -2.41 12.39
C ILE A 13 15.84 -1.35 11.73
N VAL A 14 16.30 -1.60 10.51
CA VAL A 14 17.11 -0.65 9.74
C VAL A 14 16.31 0.63 9.47
N ASP A 15 15.06 0.53 9.01
CA ASP A 15 14.19 1.69 8.75
C ASP A 15 13.95 2.53 10.03
N LEU A 16 13.75 1.86 11.17
CA LEU A 16 13.56 2.55 12.45
C LEU A 16 14.81 3.27 12.97
N ILE A 17 16.01 2.80 12.60
CA ILE A 17 17.30 3.37 13.02
C ILE A 17 17.73 4.49 12.07
N PHE A 18 17.66 4.25 10.77
CA PHE A 18 18.12 5.19 9.74
C PHE A 18 17.18 6.39 9.61
N GLY A 19 17.74 7.59 9.76
CA GLY A 19 17.03 8.85 9.54
C GLY A 19 17.79 10.05 10.12
N SER A 20 17.27 11.25 9.89
CA SER A 20 17.97 12.53 10.15
C SER A 20 18.39 12.75 11.60
N SER A 21 17.74 12.10 12.57
CA SER A 21 18.02 12.24 14.00
C SER A 21 19.11 11.30 14.55
N GLY A 22 19.69 10.41 13.74
CA GLY A 22 20.80 9.54 14.17
C GLY A 22 20.50 8.69 15.41
N LEU A 23 19.40 7.93 15.38
CA LEU A 23 18.96 7.11 16.52
C LEU A 23 19.88 5.91 16.74
N SER A 24 20.33 5.69 17.98
CA SER A 24 21.06 4.48 18.35
C SER A 24 20.10 3.30 18.60
N LEU A 25 20.59 2.07 18.44
CA LEU A 25 19.79 0.86 18.71
C LEU A 25 19.29 0.81 20.16
N SER A 26 20.09 1.29 21.12
CA SER A 26 19.70 1.38 22.53
C SER A 26 18.60 2.42 22.76
N ALA A 27 18.65 3.56 22.07
CA ALA A 27 17.61 4.59 22.15
C ALA A 27 16.29 4.10 21.52
N LEU A 28 16.35 3.34 20.42
CA LEU A 28 15.16 2.70 19.85
C LEU A 28 14.51 1.71 20.82
N TRP A 29 15.31 0.85 21.45
CA TRP A 29 14.81 -0.10 22.45
C TRP A 29 14.15 0.62 23.63
N GLN A 30 14.77 1.70 24.12
CA GLN A 30 14.20 2.51 25.19
C GLN A 30 12.93 3.24 24.73
N ALA A 31 12.89 3.79 23.52
CA ALA A 31 11.68 4.45 23.01
C ALA A 31 10.49 3.50 22.86
N LEU A 32 10.73 2.23 22.54
CA LEU A 32 9.69 1.22 22.38
C LEU A 32 9.19 0.64 23.71
N PHE A 33 10.09 0.36 24.67
CA PHE A 33 9.75 -0.38 25.89
C PHE A 33 9.85 0.44 27.19
N GLN A 34 10.54 1.58 27.16
CA GLN A 34 10.81 2.44 28.32
C GLN A 34 10.66 3.92 27.93
N PRO A 35 9.46 4.36 27.51
CA PRO A 35 9.23 5.69 26.93
C PRO A 35 9.63 6.83 27.87
N GLU A 36 9.65 6.59 29.18
CA GLU A 36 10.05 7.59 30.18
C GLU A 36 11.56 7.89 30.21
N LYS A 37 12.39 7.04 29.60
CA LYS A 37 13.85 7.22 29.56
C LYS A 37 14.35 7.98 28.35
N VAL A 38 13.49 8.25 27.38
CA VAL A 38 13.83 8.97 26.15
C VAL A 38 13.27 10.38 26.15
N SER A 39 13.89 11.29 25.39
CA SER A 39 13.35 12.63 25.22
C SER A 39 12.00 12.58 24.49
N ALA A 40 11.12 13.54 24.78
CA ALA A 40 9.81 13.65 24.11
C ALA A 40 9.93 13.71 22.58
N GLY A 41 10.99 14.34 22.05
CA GLY A 41 11.25 14.38 20.62
C GLY A 41 11.57 13.01 20.02
N ILE A 42 12.38 12.19 20.71
CA ILE A 42 12.67 10.81 20.26
C ILE A 42 11.41 9.95 20.30
N HIS A 43 10.60 10.10 21.35
CA HIS A 43 9.33 9.37 21.47
C HIS A 43 8.41 9.65 20.27
N VAL A 44 8.17 10.92 19.95
CA VAL A 44 7.33 11.33 18.80
C VAL A 44 7.92 10.82 17.48
N ILE A 45 9.23 10.93 17.28
CA ILE A 45 9.88 10.43 16.06
C ILE A 45 9.65 8.93 15.88
N VAL A 46 9.79 8.14 16.94
CA VAL A 46 9.63 6.68 16.85
C VAL A 46 8.15 6.30 16.71
N TRP A 47 7.27 6.82 17.55
CA TRP A 47 5.87 6.37 17.64
C TRP A 47 4.91 7.04 16.66
N ASP A 48 5.06 8.34 16.42
CA ASP A 48 4.11 9.10 15.61
C ASP A 48 4.56 9.22 14.15
N ILE A 49 5.86 9.04 13.90
CA ILE A 49 6.44 9.16 12.56
C ILE A 49 6.91 7.78 12.07
N ARG A 50 8.05 7.29 12.55
CA ARG A 50 8.74 6.14 11.92
C ARG A 50 7.95 4.84 11.98
N LEU A 51 7.44 4.47 13.16
CA LEU A 51 6.76 3.18 13.34
C LEU A 51 5.51 3.04 12.44
N PRO A 52 4.61 4.05 12.35
CA PRO A 52 3.50 4.03 11.40
C PRO A 52 3.94 3.84 9.94
N TYR A 53 4.96 4.58 9.48
CA TYR A 53 5.45 4.47 8.10
C TYR A 53 6.10 3.10 7.83
N ALA A 54 6.90 2.59 8.78
CA ALA A 54 7.58 1.30 8.67
C ALA A 54 6.58 0.14 8.58
N LEU A 55 5.55 0.17 9.45
CA LEU A 55 4.46 -0.81 9.41
C LEU A 55 3.64 -0.70 8.13
N MET A 56 3.33 0.52 7.68
CA MET A 56 2.64 0.75 6.41
C MET A 56 3.44 0.16 5.24
N ALA A 57 4.74 0.44 5.14
CA ALA A 57 5.60 -0.09 4.08
C ALA A 57 5.64 -1.62 4.07
N LEU A 58 5.70 -2.24 5.26
CA LEU A 58 5.67 -3.70 5.41
C LEU A 58 4.34 -4.29 4.97
N LEU A 59 3.21 -3.72 5.42
CA LEU A 59 1.88 -4.17 5.04
C LEU A 59 1.62 -4.01 3.54
N VAL A 60 1.96 -2.86 2.97
CA VAL A 60 1.84 -2.60 1.52
C VAL A 60 2.73 -3.56 0.72
N GLY A 61 3.97 -3.80 1.15
CA GLY A 61 4.85 -4.77 0.50
C GLY A 61 4.30 -6.20 0.53
N MET A 62 3.73 -6.62 1.66
CA MET A 62 3.08 -7.93 1.77
C MET A 62 1.87 -8.06 0.84
N THR A 63 0.97 -7.07 0.81
CA THR A 63 -0.23 -7.12 -0.04
C THR A 63 0.11 -7.06 -1.52
N LEU A 64 1.09 -6.25 -1.92
CA LEU A 64 1.57 -6.21 -3.31
C LEU A 64 2.26 -7.51 -3.73
N GLY A 65 3.04 -8.13 -2.83
CA GLY A 65 3.67 -9.43 -3.07
C GLY A 65 2.64 -10.54 -3.28
N LEU A 66 1.59 -10.57 -2.44
CA LEU A 66 0.48 -11.52 -2.57
C LEU A 66 -0.32 -11.27 -3.87
N ALA A 67 -0.70 -10.04 -4.15
CA ALA A 67 -1.43 -9.68 -5.37
C ALA A 67 -0.63 -10.06 -6.64
N GLY A 68 0.70 -9.86 -6.63
CA GLY A 68 1.59 -10.30 -7.70
C GLY A 68 1.58 -11.82 -7.89
N ALA A 69 1.72 -12.58 -6.80
CA ALA A 69 1.73 -14.04 -6.83
C ALA A 69 0.38 -14.62 -7.31
N GLU A 70 -0.75 -14.05 -6.87
CA GLU A 70 -2.08 -14.44 -7.34
C GLU A 70 -2.25 -14.15 -8.83
N MET A 71 -1.86 -12.95 -9.28
CA MET A 71 -1.98 -12.54 -10.68
C MET A 71 -1.14 -13.43 -11.61
N GLN A 72 0.11 -13.71 -11.23
CA GLN A 72 1.00 -14.59 -11.99
C GLN A 72 0.45 -16.02 -12.06
N THR A 73 -0.23 -16.48 -11.00
CA THR A 73 -0.86 -17.81 -10.95
C THR A 73 -2.11 -17.89 -11.83
N ILE A 74 -3.00 -16.89 -11.74
CA ILE A 74 -4.24 -16.82 -12.54
C ILE A 74 -3.92 -16.77 -14.04
N LEU A 75 -2.92 -15.98 -14.40
CA LEU A 75 -2.53 -15.75 -15.80
C LEU A 75 -1.51 -16.78 -16.31
N ASN A 76 -0.99 -17.64 -15.43
CA ASN A 76 0.12 -18.55 -15.69
C ASN A 76 1.28 -17.84 -16.42
N ASN A 77 1.58 -16.61 -16.00
CA ASN A 77 2.56 -15.74 -16.65
C ASN A 77 3.39 -15.01 -15.58
N PRO A 78 4.69 -15.32 -15.44
CA PRO A 78 5.57 -14.72 -14.43
C PRO A 78 5.83 -13.23 -14.65
N LEU A 79 5.52 -12.68 -15.83
CA LEU A 79 5.63 -11.26 -16.13
C LEU A 79 4.35 -10.47 -15.80
N ALA A 80 3.28 -11.16 -15.40
CA ALA A 80 2.04 -10.49 -15.06
C ALA A 80 2.13 -9.74 -13.73
N THR A 81 1.44 -8.60 -13.66
CA THR A 81 1.44 -7.71 -12.51
C THR A 81 0.03 -7.15 -12.28
N PRO A 82 -0.38 -6.94 -11.02
CA PRO A 82 -1.70 -6.36 -10.73
C PRO A 82 -1.85 -4.92 -11.24
N PHE A 83 -0.75 -4.22 -11.51
CA PHE A 83 -0.77 -2.83 -11.99
C PHE A 83 -1.19 -2.70 -13.46
N THR A 84 -1.16 -3.79 -14.24
CA THR A 84 -1.50 -3.75 -15.67
C THR A 84 -3.00 -3.84 -15.96
N LEU A 85 -3.85 -3.99 -14.93
CA LEU A 85 -5.31 -4.08 -15.06
C LEU A 85 -6.05 -2.75 -14.87
N GLY A 86 -5.34 -1.62 -14.84
CA GLY A 86 -5.94 -0.29 -14.71
C GLY A 86 -6.44 0.11 -13.31
N VAL A 87 -6.40 -0.80 -12.33
CA VAL A 87 -6.82 -0.54 -10.93
C VAL A 87 -6.04 0.61 -10.30
N SER A 88 -4.73 0.72 -10.57
CA SER A 88 -3.90 1.82 -10.05
C SER A 88 -4.25 3.16 -10.68
N SER A 89 -4.56 3.20 -11.98
CA SER A 89 -4.98 4.41 -12.68
C SER A 89 -6.35 4.87 -12.18
N ALA A 90 -7.28 3.95 -11.95
CA ALA A 90 -8.58 4.24 -11.35
C ALA A 90 -8.45 4.81 -9.92
N ALA A 91 -7.58 4.22 -9.09
CA ALA A 91 -7.30 4.76 -7.74
C ALA A 91 -6.76 6.19 -7.80
N ALA A 92 -5.80 6.44 -8.68
CA ALA A 92 -5.19 7.76 -8.87
C ALA A 92 -6.22 8.78 -9.38
N PHE A 93 -7.08 8.38 -10.32
CA PHE A 93 -8.18 9.23 -10.80
C PHE A 93 -9.17 9.55 -9.68
N GLY A 94 -9.57 8.57 -8.88
CA GLY A 94 -10.41 8.80 -7.70
C GLY A 94 -9.76 9.77 -6.70
N ALA A 95 -8.49 9.57 -6.37
CA ALA A 95 -7.76 10.49 -5.50
C ALA A 95 -7.75 11.93 -6.07
N ALA A 96 -7.41 12.07 -7.36
CA ALA A 96 -7.36 13.36 -8.05
C ALA A 96 -8.73 14.05 -8.09
N LEU A 97 -9.80 13.30 -8.34
CA LEU A 97 -11.17 13.83 -8.34
C LEU A 97 -11.56 14.36 -6.96
N ALA A 98 -11.20 13.65 -5.89
CA ALA A 98 -11.44 14.10 -4.52
C ALA A 98 -10.68 15.40 -4.20
N ILE A 99 -9.42 15.52 -4.67
CA ILE A 99 -8.60 16.71 -4.50
C ILE A 99 -9.19 17.91 -5.27
N VAL A 100 -9.56 17.71 -6.54
CA VAL A 100 -10.03 18.78 -7.43
C VAL A 100 -11.43 19.26 -7.04
N LEU A 101 -12.35 18.35 -6.73
CA LEU A 101 -13.70 18.73 -6.34
C LEU A 101 -13.72 19.42 -4.97
N GLY A 102 -12.76 19.12 -4.09
CA GLY A 102 -12.66 19.73 -2.77
C GLY A 102 -13.88 19.50 -1.88
N ILE A 103 -14.74 18.54 -2.24
CA ILE A 103 -15.97 18.21 -1.51
C ILE A 103 -15.55 17.43 -0.27
N GLY A 104 -15.59 18.06 0.90
CA GLY A 104 -15.35 17.43 2.18
C GLY A 104 -16.64 17.14 2.93
N ILE A 105 -16.63 16.11 3.76
CA ILE A 105 -17.70 15.88 4.75
C ILE A 105 -17.33 16.69 6.01
N PRO A 106 -18.22 17.57 6.52
CA PRO A 106 -17.94 18.32 7.75
C PRO A 106 -17.57 17.38 8.90
N GLY A 107 -16.43 17.65 9.55
CA GLY A 107 -15.91 16.83 10.65
C GLY A 107 -15.00 15.66 10.23
N ILE A 108 -14.83 15.38 8.93
CA ILE A 108 -13.92 14.35 8.44
C ILE A 108 -12.67 15.02 7.83
N PRO A 109 -11.44 14.62 8.21
CA PRO A 109 -10.24 15.18 7.59
C PRO A 109 -10.18 14.85 6.10
N ALA A 110 -9.78 15.83 5.28
CA ALA A 110 -9.73 15.69 3.82
C ALA A 110 -8.91 14.48 3.34
N ALA A 111 -7.86 14.11 4.08
CA ALA A 111 -7.05 12.92 3.78
C ALA A 111 -7.88 11.63 3.74
N TRP A 112 -8.83 11.46 4.66
CA TRP A 112 -9.70 10.28 4.69
C TRP A 112 -10.64 10.24 3.48
N PHE A 113 -11.12 11.40 3.05
CA PHE A 113 -11.97 11.51 1.86
C PHE A 113 -11.20 11.14 0.58
N ILE A 114 -9.96 11.61 0.45
CA ILE A 114 -9.08 11.26 -0.68
C ILE A 114 -8.83 9.75 -0.72
N LEU A 115 -8.47 9.15 0.43
CA LEU A 115 -8.21 7.71 0.54
C LEU A 115 -9.46 6.88 0.21
N ALA A 116 -10.63 7.29 0.71
CA ALA A 116 -11.90 6.62 0.41
C ALA A 116 -12.22 6.66 -1.08
N ASN A 117 -12.07 7.82 -1.74
CA ASN A 117 -12.36 7.94 -3.15
C ASN A 117 -11.38 7.14 -4.02
N ALA A 118 -10.09 7.14 -3.66
CA ALA A 118 -9.10 6.29 -4.32
C ALA A 118 -9.48 4.80 -4.24
N PHE A 119 -9.87 4.33 -3.06
CA PHE A 119 -10.28 2.95 -2.84
C PHE A 119 -11.55 2.58 -3.60
N ILE A 120 -12.57 3.45 -3.58
CA ILE A 120 -13.84 3.21 -4.28
C ILE A 120 -13.59 3.08 -5.79
N PHE A 121 -12.80 3.96 -6.39
CA PHE A 121 -12.53 3.89 -7.83
C PHE A 121 -11.68 2.67 -8.22
N ALA A 122 -10.70 2.30 -7.40
CA ALA A 122 -9.97 1.03 -7.59
C ALA A 122 -10.91 -0.17 -7.54
N LEU A 123 -11.80 -0.23 -6.55
CA LEU A 123 -12.75 -1.32 -6.38
C LEU A 123 -13.74 -1.37 -7.55
N LEU A 124 -14.26 -0.22 -7.98
CA LEU A 124 -15.15 -0.12 -9.15
C LEU A 124 -14.45 -0.63 -10.41
N SER A 125 -13.19 -0.25 -10.64
CA SER A 125 -12.41 -0.75 -11.78
C SER A 125 -12.25 -2.27 -11.75
N ALA A 126 -11.90 -2.84 -10.58
CA ALA A 126 -11.78 -4.29 -10.42
C ALA A 126 -13.12 -5.03 -10.65
N LEU A 127 -14.22 -4.50 -10.12
CA LEU A 127 -15.58 -5.06 -10.30
C LEU A 127 -16.06 -4.98 -11.74
N LEU A 128 -15.77 -3.87 -12.43
CA LEU A 128 -16.09 -3.72 -13.85
C LEU A 128 -15.32 -4.74 -14.69
N LEU A 129 -14.04 -4.94 -14.41
CA LEU A 129 -13.22 -5.93 -15.12
C LEU A 129 -13.71 -7.36 -14.86
N ASP A 130 -14.06 -7.73 -13.63
CA ASP A 130 -14.67 -9.03 -13.32
C ASP A 130 -16.01 -9.21 -14.04
N GLY A 131 -16.85 -8.16 -14.03
CA GLY A 131 -18.14 -8.15 -14.72
C GLY A 131 -18.03 -8.36 -16.22
N ILE A 132 -17.12 -7.62 -16.88
CA ILE A 132 -16.86 -7.76 -18.33
C ILE A 132 -16.34 -9.17 -18.63
N THR A 133 -15.38 -9.66 -17.85
CA THR A 133 -14.80 -11.00 -18.05
C THR A 133 -15.87 -12.10 -17.98
N ARG A 134 -16.79 -12.00 -17.02
CA ARG A 134 -17.92 -12.95 -16.88
C ARG A 134 -18.92 -12.85 -18.02
N TRP A 135 -19.14 -11.65 -18.57
CA TRP A 135 -20.08 -11.44 -19.68
C TRP A 135 -19.52 -11.85 -21.04
N THR A 136 -18.24 -11.65 -21.29
CA THR A 136 -17.62 -11.96 -22.58
C THR A 136 -17.12 -13.40 -22.67
N GLY A 137 -16.97 -14.11 -21.54
CA GLY A 137 -16.46 -15.48 -21.50
C GLY A 137 -15.01 -15.61 -21.99
N VAL A 138 -14.28 -14.49 -22.02
CA VAL A 138 -12.92 -14.41 -22.55
C VAL A 138 -11.94 -15.11 -21.60
N ALA A 139 -11.11 -16.00 -22.16
CA ALA A 139 -10.06 -16.70 -21.41
C ALA A 139 -9.07 -15.69 -20.80
N ALA A 140 -8.42 -16.06 -19.69
CA ALA A 140 -7.55 -15.20 -18.88
C ALA A 140 -6.50 -14.39 -19.66
N SER A 141 -6.07 -14.84 -20.84
CA SER A 141 -5.17 -14.13 -21.75
C SER A 141 -5.79 -12.88 -22.41
N GLY A 142 -7.10 -12.86 -22.69
CA GLY A 142 -7.79 -11.68 -23.23
C GLY A 142 -8.06 -10.60 -22.17
N VAL A 143 -8.13 -10.98 -20.90
CA VAL A 143 -8.27 -10.05 -19.76
C VAL A 143 -7.04 -9.14 -19.61
N VAL A 144 -5.86 -9.64 -19.95
CA VAL A 144 -4.62 -8.83 -19.94
C VAL A 144 -4.62 -7.80 -21.07
N LEU A 145 -5.11 -8.17 -22.26
CA LEU A 145 -5.23 -7.22 -23.38
C LEU A 145 -6.30 -6.15 -23.10
N ASP A 146 -7.48 -6.54 -22.60
CA ASP A 146 -8.54 -5.60 -22.23
C ASP A 146 -8.13 -4.69 -21.05
N GLY A 147 -7.39 -5.22 -20.07
CA GLY A 147 -6.85 -4.44 -18.96
C GLY A 147 -5.82 -3.38 -19.40
N MET A 148 -5.03 -3.68 -20.44
CA MET A 148 -4.11 -2.71 -21.06
C MET A 148 -4.82 -1.67 -21.95
N ILE A 149 -5.96 -2.02 -22.57
CA ILE A 149 -6.74 -1.13 -23.43
C ILE A 149 -7.68 -0.21 -22.62
N ALA A 150 -8.08 -0.62 -21.41
CA ALA A 150 -8.95 0.15 -20.52
C ALA A 150 -8.26 1.30 -19.76
N VAL A 151 -6.96 1.54 -20.01
CA VAL A 151 -6.13 2.64 -19.46
C VAL A 151 -5.74 3.60 -20.57
#